data_AF-A0A150PJD9-F1
#
_entry.id   AF-A0A150PJD9-F1
#
_cell.length_a   1.000
_cell.length_b   1.000
_cell.length_c   1.000
_cell.angle_alpha   90.00
_cell.angle_beta   90.00
_cell.angle_gamma   90.00
#
_symmetry.space_group_name_H-M   'P 1'
#
loop_
_entity.id
_entity.type
_entity.pdbx_description
1 polymer ?
#
loop_
_entity_poly.entity_id
_entity_poly.type
_entity_poly.pdbx_seq_one_letter_code
_entity_poly.pdbx_strand_id
1 'polypeptide(L)'
;MNEKNAPKVLVVEDNKVTAGDFLRVLQPNGFAVEHALDAAEALHKAATFGPDVVLLDLQIPSAPGLPDEDVEHGFRVLDALLAADPFRPVCIVTAHSERELIRRAMRRTHGAPFVFKDDDLRHALPKAVNVALASPAFKMSRTVREFRALVDRNESEDVYRKFIHQHWGAILGPEYKDVRSPYPITRGGEIDLLAIRWDGFPDLWELKRPSDPVFRDYNGWLHHSLECARAIGQLMSYYDAAEKEPRGQLGYDGRRGVTVHLQRPRGFVVIGRYQSDAERERLRLENGFLAGLAILTYDDLIERAEQFLTFLQQHRNGNDSPA
;
A
#
# COMPACT_ATOMS: atom_id res chain seq x y z
N MET A 1 8.00 -9.85 -20.86
CA MET A 1 7.10 -9.67 -19.70
C MET A 1 6.75 -11.05 -19.21
N ASN A 2 6.93 -11.34 -17.92
CA ASN A 2 6.56 -12.65 -17.36
C ASN A 2 5.03 -12.78 -17.41
N GLU A 3 4.52 -13.80 -18.11
CA GLU A 3 3.08 -14.10 -18.24
C GLU A 3 2.35 -14.29 -16.89
N LYS A 4 3.09 -14.45 -15.78
CA LYS A 4 2.56 -14.63 -14.43
C LYS A 4 2.06 -13.35 -13.73
N ASN A 5 2.09 -12.17 -14.37
CA ASN A 5 1.72 -10.91 -13.70
C ASN A 5 0.98 -9.89 -14.57
N ALA A 6 0.23 -10.35 -15.58
CA ALA A 6 -0.62 -9.48 -16.38
C ALA A 6 -1.66 -8.77 -15.50
N PRO A 7 -1.79 -7.42 -15.55
CA PRO A 7 -2.79 -6.72 -14.77
C PRO A 7 -4.19 -7.19 -15.14
N LYS A 8 -5.02 -7.40 -14.12
CA LYS A 8 -6.35 -7.95 -14.25
C LYS A 8 -7.38 -6.85 -14.44
N VAL A 9 -8.17 -6.92 -15.50
CA VAL A 9 -9.23 -5.95 -15.82
C VAL A 9 -10.56 -6.65 -15.80
N LEU A 10 -11.52 -6.12 -15.05
CA LEU A 10 -12.92 -6.55 -15.11
C LEU A 10 -13.70 -5.54 -15.96
N VAL A 11 -14.30 -6.00 -17.04
CA VAL A 11 -15.23 -5.22 -17.86
C VAL A 11 -16.65 -5.49 -17.38
N VAL A 12 -17.42 -4.46 -17.06
CA VAL A 12 -18.83 -4.57 -16.69
C VAL A 12 -19.64 -3.82 -17.74
N GLU A 13 -20.34 -4.58 -18.59
CA GLU A 13 -21.05 -4.10 -19.78
C GLU A 13 -22.12 -5.15 -20.13
N ASP A 14 -23.39 -4.77 -20.25
CA ASP A 14 -24.49 -5.71 -20.52
C ASP A 14 -24.51 -6.14 -22.00
N ASN A 15 -24.07 -5.27 -22.91
CA ASN A 15 -23.97 -5.57 -24.33
C ASN A 15 -22.74 -6.43 -24.65
N LYS A 16 -22.98 -7.71 -24.94
CA LYS A 16 -21.94 -8.68 -25.32
C LYS A 16 -21.08 -8.27 -26.52
N VAL A 17 -21.63 -7.50 -27.47
CA VAL A 17 -20.88 -7.05 -28.65
C VAL A 17 -19.86 -5.99 -28.23
N THR A 18 -20.32 -4.97 -27.52
CA THR A 18 -19.47 -3.91 -26.94
C THR A 18 -18.39 -4.49 -26.03
N ALA A 19 -18.77 -5.39 -25.12
CA ALA A 19 -17.83 -6.06 -24.24
C ALA A 19 -16.78 -6.87 -25.04
N GLY A 20 -17.22 -7.56 -26.10
CA GLY A 20 -16.34 -8.28 -27.02
C GLY A 20 -15.30 -7.37 -27.70
N ASP A 21 -15.69 -6.14 -28.06
CA ASP A 21 -14.77 -5.15 -28.62
C ASP A 21 -13.74 -4.69 -27.57
N PHE A 22 -14.16 -4.47 -26.32
CA PHE A 22 -13.24 -4.09 -25.24
C PHE A 22 -12.21 -5.20 -24.97
N LEU A 23 -12.65 -6.46 -24.94
CA LEU A 23 -11.77 -7.62 -24.76
C LEU A 23 -10.75 -7.73 -25.90
N ARG A 24 -11.18 -7.56 -27.15
CA ARG A 24 -10.28 -7.57 -28.33
C ARG A 24 -9.27 -6.44 -28.33
N VAL A 25 -9.55 -5.33 -27.66
CA VAL A 25 -8.58 -4.24 -27.46
C VAL A 25 -7.64 -4.56 -26.30
N LEU A 26 -8.16 -4.95 -25.14
CA LEU A 26 -7.39 -5.05 -23.90
C LEU A 26 -6.49 -6.28 -23.85
N GLN A 27 -6.96 -7.45 -24.30
CA GLN A 27 -6.18 -8.69 -24.21
C GLN A 27 -4.87 -8.62 -25.03
N PRO A 28 -4.86 -8.15 -26.30
CA PRO A 28 -3.60 -7.97 -27.04
C PRO A 28 -2.66 -6.91 -26.45
N ASN A 29 -3.19 -6.00 -25.62
CA ASN A 29 -2.41 -5.01 -24.87
C ASN A 29 -1.83 -5.58 -23.55
N GLY A 30 -1.91 -6.90 -23.33
CA GLY A 30 -1.26 -7.59 -22.22
C GLY A 30 -2.04 -7.61 -20.92
N PHE A 31 -3.34 -7.32 -20.96
CA PHE A 31 -4.22 -7.41 -19.79
C PHE A 31 -4.90 -8.78 -19.71
N ALA A 32 -5.05 -9.30 -18.49
CA ALA A 32 -5.93 -10.44 -18.22
C ALA A 32 -7.35 -9.91 -18.00
N VAL A 33 -8.29 -10.24 -18.89
CA VAL A 33 -9.61 -9.59 -18.91
C VAL A 33 -10.71 -10.60 -18.63
N GLU A 34 -11.56 -10.28 -17.66
CA GLU A 34 -12.87 -10.93 -17.46
C GLU A 34 -14.00 -9.93 -17.74
N HIS A 35 -15.18 -10.46 -18.09
CA HIS A 35 -16.36 -9.68 -18.44
C HIS A 35 -17.52 -10.06 -17.52
N ALA A 36 -18.31 -9.10 -17.05
CA ALA A 36 -19.55 -9.27 -16.32
C ALA A 36 -20.72 -8.57 -17.06
N LEU A 37 -21.85 -9.25 -17.15
CA LEU A 37 -23.05 -8.77 -17.86
C LEU A 37 -23.97 -7.92 -16.98
N ASP A 38 -23.88 -8.09 -15.66
CA ASP A 38 -24.76 -7.42 -14.71
C ASP A 38 -24.05 -7.14 -13.37
N ALA A 39 -24.77 -6.46 -12.48
CA ALA A 39 -24.30 -6.09 -11.16
C ALA A 39 -23.88 -7.30 -10.30
N ALA A 40 -24.63 -8.41 -10.36
CA ALA A 40 -24.38 -9.57 -9.51
C ALA A 40 -23.10 -10.28 -9.96
N GLU A 41 -22.95 -10.47 -11.26
CA GLU A 41 -21.74 -11.04 -11.86
C GLU A 41 -20.54 -10.12 -11.63
N ALA A 42 -20.71 -8.80 -11.72
CA ALA A 42 -19.66 -7.82 -11.48
C ALA A 42 -19.10 -7.93 -10.06
N LEU A 43 -19.98 -7.96 -9.05
CA LEU A 43 -19.56 -8.09 -7.66
C LEU A 43 -18.95 -9.46 -7.36
N HIS A 44 -19.50 -10.53 -7.93
CA HIS A 44 -18.94 -11.87 -7.78
C HIS A 44 -17.52 -11.95 -8.36
N LYS A 45 -17.32 -11.52 -9.61
CA LYS A 45 -16.00 -11.51 -10.27
C LYS A 45 -15.04 -10.53 -9.60
N ALA A 46 -15.53 -9.38 -9.14
CA ALA A 46 -14.72 -8.45 -8.37
C ALA A 46 -14.12 -9.08 -7.10
N ALA A 47 -14.79 -10.06 -6.50
CA ALA A 47 -14.30 -10.79 -5.33
C ALA A 47 -13.43 -12.02 -5.69
N THR A 48 -13.80 -12.77 -6.74
CA THR A 48 -13.12 -14.03 -7.10
C THR A 48 -11.95 -13.86 -8.05
N PHE A 49 -12.09 -13.01 -9.07
CA PHE A 49 -11.03 -12.72 -10.04
C PHE A 49 -9.95 -11.81 -9.44
N GLY A 50 -10.35 -10.92 -8.53
CA GLY A 50 -9.48 -9.92 -7.90
C GLY A 50 -8.88 -8.94 -8.92
N PRO A 51 -9.70 -8.20 -9.68
CA PRO A 51 -9.20 -7.29 -10.72
C PRO A 51 -8.42 -6.12 -10.11
N ASP A 52 -7.36 -5.70 -10.80
CA ASP A 52 -6.61 -4.48 -10.50
C ASP A 52 -7.39 -3.22 -10.91
N VAL A 53 -8.20 -3.29 -11.97
CA VAL A 53 -9.05 -2.19 -12.47
C VAL A 53 -10.41 -2.73 -12.90
N VAL A 54 -11.47 -1.95 -12.66
CA VAL A 54 -12.79 -2.21 -13.24
C VAL A 54 -13.09 -1.16 -14.31
N LEU A 55 -13.53 -1.59 -15.49
CA LEU A 55 -14.17 -0.74 -16.49
C LEU A 55 -15.68 -0.93 -16.34
N LEU A 56 -16.39 0.12 -15.94
CA LEU A 56 -17.81 0.07 -15.64
C LEU A 56 -18.59 0.93 -16.63
N ASP A 57 -19.49 0.31 -17.39
CA ASP A 57 -20.57 1.07 -18.01
C ASP A 57 -21.58 1.51 -16.94
N LEU A 58 -22.00 2.77 -16.98
CA LEU A 58 -23.06 3.26 -16.11
C LEU A 58 -24.46 2.90 -16.61
N GLN A 59 -24.59 2.59 -17.90
CA GLN A 59 -25.83 2.13 -18.52
C GLN A 59 -25.93 0.61 -18.39
N ILE A 60 -26.11 0.14 -17.15
CA ILE A 60 -26.38 -1.28 -16.87
C ILE A 60 -27.83 -1.38 -16.40
N PRO A 61 -28.65 -2.26 -17.00
CA PRO A 61 -30.04 -2.39 -16.63
C PRO A 61 -30.19 -3.04 -15.25
N SER A 62 -31.28 -2.73 -14.54
CA SER A 62 -31.56 -3.30 -13.23
C SER A 62 -31.86 -4.80 -13.25
N ALA A 63 -32.21 -5.34 -14.42
CA ALA A 63 -32.36 -6.77 -14.68
C ALA A 63 -31.97 -7.09 -16.12
N PRO A 64 -31.44 -8.30 -16.40
CA PRO A 64 -31.04 -8.69 -17.74
C PRO A 64 -32.19 -8.55 -18.76
N GLY A 65 -31.93 -7.86 -19.87
CA GLY A 65 -32.87 -7.71 -20.99
C GLY A 65 -33.92 -6.60 -20.85
N LEU A 66 -33.85 -5.77 -19.80
CA LEU A 66 -34.64 -4.52 -19.73
C LEU A 66 -33.92 -3.40 -20.50
N PRO A 67 -34.66 -2.49 -21.17
CA PRO A 67 -34.06 -1.33 -21.82
C PRO A 67 -33.48 -0.33 -20.80
N ASP A 68 -32.44 0.37 -21.25
CA ASP A 68 -31.76 1.44 -20.52
C ASP A 68 -32.69 2.63 -20.28
N GLU A 69 -33.11 2.84 -19.04
CA GLU A 69 -33.83 4.08 -18.69
C GLU A 69 -33.12 4.90 -17.59
N ASP A 70 -32.19 4.31 -16.82
CA ASP A 70 -31.58 5.02 -15.69
C ASP A 70 -30.14 4.58 -15.32
N VAL A 71 -29.25 5.56 -15.19
CA VAL A 71 -27.85 5.44 -14.74
C VAL A 71 -27.71 5.17 -13.23
N GLU A 72 -28.78 5.34 -12.44
CA GLU A 72 -28.74 5.09 -10.99
C GLU A 72 -28.41 3.64 -10.64
N HIS A 73 -28.74 2.68 -11.51
CA HIS A 73 -28.32 1.29 -11.28
C HIS A 73 -26.80 1.15 -11.41
N GLY A 74 -26.19 1.70 -12.46
CA GLY A 74 -24.73 1.74 -12.62
C GLY A 74 -24.02 2.42 -11.44
N PHE A 75 -24.59 3.51 -10.90
CA PHE A 75 -24.04 4.15 -9.70
C PHE A 75 -24.11 3.26 -8.45
N ARG A 76 -25.17 2.47 -8.27
CA ARG A 76 -25.23 1.50 -7.17
C ARG A 76 -24.17 0.41 -7.30
N VAL A 77 -23.90 -0.04 -8.52
CA VAL A 77 -22.80 -0.99 -8.79
C VAL A 77 -21.45 -0.35 -8.46
N LEU A 78 -21.22 0.90 -8.90
CA LEU A 78 -20.02 1.65 -8.57
C LEU A 78 -19.83 1.77 -7.04
N ASP A 79 -20.86 2.19 -6.32
CA ASP A 79 -20.81 2.37 -4.87
C ASP A 79 -20.50 1.03 -4.16
N ALA A 80 -21.09 -0.09 -4.62
CA ALA A 80 -20.80 -1.42 -4.08
C ALA A 80 -19.36 -1.89 -4.38
N LEU A 81 -18.85 -1.63 -5.59
CA LEU A 81 -17.47 -1.97 -5.98
C LEU A 81 -16.43 -1.20 -5.15
N LEU A 82 -16.70 0.08 -4.88
CA LEU A 82 -15.85 0.96 -4.06
C LEU A 82 -15.96 0.62 -2.57
N ALA A 83 -17.13 0.23 -2.08
CA ALA A 83 -17.29 -0.24 -0.70
C ALA A 83 -16.49 -1.52 -0.44
N ALA A 84 -16.40 -2.41 -1.44
CA ALA A 84 -15.63 -3.65 -1.34
C ALA A 84 -14.10 -3.44 -1.39
N ASP A 85 -13.62 -2.52 -2.23
CA ASP A 85 -12.20 -2.13 -2.29
C ASP A 85 -12.10 -0.62 -2.63
N PRO A 86 -11.94 0.25 -1.61
CA PRO A 86 -11.98 1.71 -1.81
C PRO A 86 -10.86 2.30 -2.66
N PHE A 87 -9.76 1.55 -2.84
CA PHE A 87 -8.60 2.01 -3.59
C PHE A 87 -8.51 1.38 -4.97
N ARG A 88 -9.31 0.35 -5.27
CA ARG A 88 -9.38 -0.22 -6.61
C ARG A 88 -10.00 0.81 -7.57
N PRO A 89 -9.27 1.21 -8.62
CA PRO A 89 -9.80 2.15 -9.58
C PRO A 89 -10.96 1.54 -10.37
N VAL A 90 -12.04 2.31 -10.47
CA VAL A 90 -13.17 2.03 -11.35
C VAL A 90 -13.20 3.13 -12.41
N CYS A 91 -12.83 2.78 -13.65
CA CYS A 91 -12.93 3.69 -14.79
C CYS A 91 -14.33 3.59 -15.37
N ILE A 92 -14.98 4.72 -15.57
CA ILE A 92 -16.29 4.75 -16.19
C ILE A 92 -16.15 4.77 -17.71
N VAL A 93 -16.92 3.92 -18.38
CA VAL A 93 -17.11 3.93 -19.82
C VAL A 93 -18.52 4.43 -20.09
N THR A 94 -18.71 5.46 -20.90
CA THR A 94 -20.05 6.03 -21.14
C THR A 94 -20.20 6.57 -22.54
N ALA A 95 -21.38 6.43 -23.14
CA ALA A 95 -21.75 7.11 -24.37
C ALA A 95 -22.10 8.59 -24.14
N HIS A 96 -22.31 9.02 -22.88
CA HIS A 96 -22.85 10.33 -22.58
C HIS A 96 -21.81 11.33 -22.08
N SER A 97 -21.69 12.46 -22.78
CA SER A 97 -20.86 13.60 -22.37
C SER A 97 -21.55 14.55 -21.37
N GLU A 98 -22.67 14.13 -20.76
CA GLU A 98 -23.38 14.93 -19.78
C GLU A 98 -22.47 15.29 -18.59
N ARG A 99 -22.28 16.60 -18.40
CA ARG A 99 -21.36 17.13 -17.39
C ARG A 99 -21.74 16.70 -15.98
N GLU A 100 -23.02 16.56 -15.68
CA GLU A 100 -23.47 16.20 -14.34
C GLU A 100 -23.20 14.73 -14.01
N LEU A 101 -23.42 13.83 -14.97
CA LEU A 101 -23.06 12.41 -14.84
C LEU A 101 -21.56 12.25 -14.57
N ILE A 102 -20.73 12.91 -15.38
CA ILE A 102 -19.27 12.89 -15.24
C ILE A 102 -18.85 13.40 -13.85
N ARG A 103 -19.43 14.53 -13.39
CA ARG A 103 -19.13 15.08 -12.05
C ARG A 103 -19.52 14.11 -10.93
N ARG A 104 -20.71 13.50 -11.01
CA ARG A 104 -21.20 12.53 -10.03
C ARG A 104 -20.31 11.29 -9.96
N ALA A 105 -19.84 10.81 -11.10
CA ALA A 105 -18.92 9.69 -11.17
C ALA A 105 -17.51 10.08 -10.67
N MET A 106 -16.97 11.24 -11.08
CA MET A 106 -15.65 11.71 -10.64
C MET A 106 -15.54 11.86 -9.14
N ARG A 107 -16.61 12.32 -8.47
CA ARG A 107 -16.67 12.43 -7.01
C ARG A 107 -16.57 11.06 -6.32
N ARG A 108 -17.20 10.03 -6.88
CA ARG A 108 -17.19 8.66 -6.34
C ARG A 108 -15.90 7.92 -6.65
N THR A 109 -15.40 8.04 -7.88
CA THR A 109 -14.18 7.35 -8.33
C THR A 109 -12.90 8.06 -7.87
N HIS A 110 -13.04 9.22 -7.21
CA HIS A 110 -11.96 10.07 -6.72
C HIS A 110 -10.98 10.46 -7.84
N GLY A 111 -11.54 10.83 -9.01
CA GLY A 111 -10.76 11.23 -10.19
C GLY A 111 -10.17 10.07 -10.99
N ALA A 112 -10.77 8.88 -10.95
CA ALA A 112 -10.37 7.81 -11.87
C ALA A 112 -10.62 8.22 -13.34
N PRO A 113 -9.86 7.67 -14.30
CA PRO A 113 -10.04 7.94 -15.72
C PRO A 113 -11.44 7.59 -16.25
N PHE A 114 -11.86 8.33 -17.28
CA PHE A 114 -13.11 8.10 -18.02
C PHE A 114 -12.78 7.76 -19.47
N VAL A 115 -13.64 6.95 -20.08
CA VAL A 115 -13.60 6.63 -21.51
C VAL A 115 -14.96 6.97 -22.12
N PHE A 116 -14.97 7.79 -23.16
CA PHE A 116 -16.18 8.01 -23.95
C PHE A 116 -16.28 6.95 -25.03
N LYS A 117 -17.47 6.34 -25.19
CA LYS A 117 -17.68 5.28 -26.18
C LYS A 117 -17.49 5.76 -27.63
N ASP A 118 -17.65 7.07 -27.86
CA ASP A 118 -17.44 7.71 -29.17
C ASP A 118 -15.95 8.00 -29.48
N ASP A 119 -15.03 7.82 -28.52
CA ASP A 119 -13.59 7.95 -28.75
C ASP A 119 -13.01 6.74 -29.50
N ASP A 120 -11.75 6.85 -29.98
CA ASP A 120 -11.01 5.67 -30.47
C ASP A 120 -10.68 4.73 -29.30
N LEU A 121 -11.58 3.79 -29.05
CA LEU A 121 -11.50 2.81 -27.97
C LEU A 121 -10.21 2.00 -27.97
N ARG A 122 -9.60 1.79 -29.15
CA ARG A 122 -8.31 1.08 -29.28
C ARG A 122 -7.18 1.79 -28.53
N HIS A 123 -7.27 3.10 -28.41
CA HIS A 123 -6.31 3.93 -27.67
C HIS A 123 -6.85 4.34 -26.30
N ALA A 124 -8.14 4.67 -26.20
CA ALA A 124 -8.74 5.19 -24.97
C ALA A 124 -8.77 4.15 -23.84
N LEU A 125 -9.15 2.90 -24.12
CA LEU A 125 -9.26 1.85 -23.10
C LEU A 125 -7.89 1.51 -22.47
N PRO A 126 -6.83 1.16 -23.24
CA PRO A 126 -5.53 0.85 -22.63
C PRO A 126 -4.93 2.05 -21.90
N LYS A 127 -5.14 3.27 -22.42
CA LYS A 127 -4.68 4.49 -21.76
C LYS A 127 -5.37 4.69 -20.40
N ALA A 128 -6.70 4.57 -20.34
CA ALA A 128 -7.46 4.71 -19.10
C ALA A 128 -7.04 3.67 -18.06
N VAL A 129 -6.90 2.40 -18.46
CA VAL A 129 -6.43 1.32 -17.58
C VAL A 129 -5.02 1.61 -17.06
N ASN A 130 -4.08 2.01 -17.91
CA ASN A 130 -2.72 2.31 -17.49
C ASN A 130 -2.64 3.52 -16.54
N VAL A 131 -3.43 4.57 -16.79
CA VAL A 131 -3.50 5.73 -15.88
C VAL A 131 -4.08 5.32 -14.52
N ALA A 132 -5.13 4.50 -14.52
CA ALA A 132 -5.73 3.95 -13.30
C ALA A 132 -4.72 3.12 -12.48
N LEU A 133 -4.02 2.18 -13.13
CA LEU A 133 -2.96 1.37 -12.52
C LEU A 133 -1.78 2.21 -12.03
N ALA A 134 -1.54 3.36 -12.66
CA ALA A 134 -0.45 4.27 -12.27
C ALA A 134 -0.77 5.11 -11.03
N SER A 135 -2.03 5.15 -10.58
CA SER A 135 -2.50 5.96 -9.45
C SER A 135 -1.69 5.69 -8.17
N PRO A 136 -1.13 6.73 -7.52
CA PRO A 136 -0.35 6.56 -6.29
C PRO A 136 -1.11 5.85 -5.18
N ALA A 137 -2.38 6.20 -4.96
CA ALA A 137 -3.19 5.60 -3.91
C ALA A 137 -3.46 4.10 -4.15
N PHE A 138 -3.71 3.72 -5.41
CA PHE A 138 -3.89 2.31 -5.78
C PHE A 138 -2.58 1.52 -5.65
N LYS A 139 -1.46 2.07 -6.12
CA LYS A 139 -0.14 1.45 -5.95
C LYS A 139 0.16 1.21 -4.48
N MET A 140 -0.08 2.22 -3.64
CA MET A 140 0.14 2.11 -2.21
C MET A 140 -0.77 1.07 -1.56
N SER A 141 -2.07 1.04 -1.89
CA SER A 141 -2.99 0.03 -1.35
C SER A 141 -2.61 -1.40 -1.77
N ARG A 142 -2.17 -1.57 -3.01
CA ARG A 142 -1.64 -2.84 -3.51
C ARG A 142 -0.38 -3.26 -2.77
N THR A 143 0.58 -2.35 -2.59
CA THR A 143 1.79 -2.59 -1.81
C THR A 143 1.48 -3.02 -0.37
N VAL A 144 0.52 -2.38 0.30
CA VAL A 144 0.13 -2.76 1.67
C VAL A 144 -0.50 -4.16 1.70
N ARG A 145 -1.37 -4.49 0.73
CA ARG A 145 -1.94 -5.85 0.60
C ARG A 145 -0.86 -6.91 0.34
N GLU A 146 0.10 -6.62 -0.53
CA GLU A 146 1.23 -7.50 -0.81
C GLU A 146 2.11 -7.70 0.44
N PHE A 147 2.35 -6.63 1.21
CA PHE A 147 3.08 -6.70 2.47
C PHE A 147 2.36 -7.57 3.51
N ARG A 148 1.06 -7.36 3.71
CA ARG A 148 0.23 -8.18 4.59
C ARG A 148 0.30 -9.66 4.20
N ALA A 149 0.17 -9.96 2.91
CA ALA A 149 0.28 -11.33 2.41
C ALA A 149 1.68 -11.95 2.64
N LEU A 150 2.76 -11.15 2.57
CA LEU A 150 4.11 -11.61 2.93
C LEU A 150 4.21 -11.89 4.43
N VAL A 151 3.64 -11.04 5.28
CA VAL A 151 3.62 -11.22 6.74
C VAL A 151 2.84 -12.48 7.12
N ASP A 152 1.69 -12.73 6.48
CA ASP A 152 0.86 -13.91 6.72
C ASP A 152 1.56 -15.22 6.32
N ARG A 153 2.45 -15.18 5.32
CA ARG A 153 3.28 -16.33 4.93
C ARG A 153 4.52 -16.54 5.79
N ASN A 154 4.85 -15.59 6.66
CA ASN A 154 6.04 -15.62 7.52
C ASN A 154 7.33 -15.94 6.75
N GLU A 155 7.60 -15.13 5.72
CA GLU A 155 8.79 -15.21 4.88
C GLU A 155 10.09 -14.92 5.66
N SER A 156 11.24 -14.97 4.99
CA SER A 156 12.53 -14.65 5.62
C SER A 156 12.74 -13.14 5.82
N GLU A 157 13.63 -12.79 6.76
CA GLU A 157 14.02 -11.39 7.03
C GLU A 157 14.53 -10.66 5.77
N ASP A 158 15.29 -11.35 4.92
CA ASP A 158 15.80 -10.78 3.65
C ASP A 158 14.67 -10.40 2.68
N VAL A 159 13.57 -11.18 2.66
CA VAL A 159 12.39 -10.86 1.85
C VAL A 159 11.73 -9.58 2.37
N TYR A 160 11.53 -9.46 3.70
CA TYR A 160 10.97 -8.24 4.29
C TYR A 160 11.86 -7.03 4.08
N ARG A 161 13.18 -7.16 4.29
CA ARG A 161 14.14 -6.08 4.05
C ARG A 161 14.06 -5.57 2.61
N LYS A 162 14.13 -6.48 1.63
CA LYS A 162 14.05 -6.12 0.20
C LYS A 162 12.71 -5.46 -0.14
N PHE A 163 11.61 -6.00 0.37
CA PHE A 163 10.28 -5.46 0.13
C PHE A 163 10.16 -4.05 0.72
N ILE A 164 10.51 -3.87 2.00
CA ILE A 164 10.43 -2.56 2.66
C ILE A 164 11.39 -1.58 2.00
N HIS A 165 12.61 -1.97 1.63
CA HIS A 165 13.52 -1.09 0.89
C HIS A 165 12.98 -0.65 -0.48
N GLN A 166 12.29 -1.53 -1.20
CA GLN A 166 11.68 -1.17 -2.48
C GLN A 166 10.43 -0.27 -2.32
N HIS A 167 9.74 -0.41 -1.18
CA HIS A 167 8.40 0.16 -0.96
C HIS A 167 8.30 1.05 0.29
N TRP A 168 9.42 1.62 0.75
CA TRP A 168 9.51 2.25 2.06
C TRP A 168 8.52 3.40 2.25
N GLY A 169 8.23 4.17 1.20
CA GLY A 169 7.28 5.30 1.30
C GLY A 169 5.86 4.86 1.63
N ALA A 170 5.49 3.62 1.28
CA ALA A 170 4.20 3.03 1.62
C ALA A 170 4.20 2.36 3.00
N ILE A 171 5.33 1.78 3.42
CA ILE A 171 5.42 0.93 4.62
C ILE A 171 5.97 1.68 5.84
N LEU A 172 7.07 2.41 5.68
CA LEU A 172 7.68 3.21 6.76
C LEU A 172 7.00 4.57 6.89
N GLY A 173 6.61 5.15 5.75
CA GLY A 173 5.87 6.41 5.69
C GLY A 173 6.58 7.53 4.91
N PRO A 174 5.90 8.67 4.72
CA PRO A 174 6.37 9.78 3.88
C PRO A 174 7.43 10.67 4.55
N GLU A 175 7.76 10.46 5.83
CA GLU A 175 8.77 11.22 6.57
C GLU A 175 10.20 11.00 6.08
N TYR A 176 10.42 9.93 5.31
CA TYR A 176 11.71 9.57 4.74
C TYR A 176 11.87 10.11 3.33
N LYS A 177 13.13 10.40 2.97
CA LYS A 177 13.56 10.87 1.65
C LYS A 177 14.36 9.81 0.91
N ASP A 178 15.12 9.00 1.62
CA ASP A 178 15.99 7.95 1.09
C ASP A 178 16.07 6.80 2.11
N VAL A 179 16.21 5.58 1.63
CA VAL A 179 16.42 4.40 2.48
C VAL A 179 17.51 3.56 1.84
N ARG A 180 18.53 3.20 2.62
CA ARG A 180 19.67 2.39 2.15
C ARG A 180 19.62 1.03 2.82
N SER A 181 19.92 -0.03 2.05
CA SER A 181 19.72 -1.41 2.49
C SER A 181 20.58 -2.42 1.72
N PRO A 182 21.23 -3.39 2.40
CA PRO A 182 21.69 -3.24 3.79
C PRO A 182 22.69 -2.08 3.86
N TYR A 183 22.89 -1.51 5.04
CA TYR A 183 23.84 -0.40 5.20
C TYR A 183 24.94 -0.77 6.21
N PRO A 184 26.23 -0.76 5.81
CA PRO A 184 27.32 -0.99 6.74
C PRO A 184 27.41 0.14 7.77
N ILE A 185 27.42 -0.20 9.07
CA ILE A 185 27.59 0.76 10.17
C ILE A 185 28.97 0.60 10.82
N THR A 186 29.43 -0.64 11.00
CA THR A 186 30.71 -0.95 11.63
C THR A 186 31.53 -1.89 10.78
N ARG A 187 32.76 -2.19 11.22
CA ARG A 187 33.58 -3.24 10.61
C ARG A 187 32.96 -4.62 10.86
N GLY A 188 32.05 -5.04 9.97
CA GLY A 188 31.37 -6.34 9.99
C GLY A 188 29.93 -6.32 10.49
N GLY A 189 29.37 -5.15 10.82
CA GLY A 189 27.96 -4.99 11.21
C GLY A 189 27.19 -4.15 10.19
N GLU A 190 26.09 -4.70 9.68
CA GLU A 190 25.18 -4.04 8.74
C GLU A 190 23.81 -3.86 9.41
N ILE A 191 23.24 -2.65 9.30
CA ILE A 191 21.83 -2.42 9.63
C ILE A 191 20.97 -2.84 8.44
N ASP A 192 19.78 -3.38 8.71
CA ASP A 192 18.87 -3.79 7.64
C ASP A 192 18.43 -2.59 6.79
N LEU A 193 17.96 -1.51 7.42
CA LEU A 193 17.62 -0.27 6.72
C LEU A 193 18.17 0.96 7.46
N LEU A 194 18.87 1.82 6.72
CA LEU A 194 19.20 3.19 7.14
C LEU A 194 18.25 4.15 6.43
N ALA A 195 17.28 4.70 7.14
CA ALA A 195 16.25 5.57 6.59
C ALA A 195 16.59 7.05 6.88
N ILE A 196 16.77 7.86 5.84
CA ILE A 196 17.13 9.27 5.93
C ILE A 196 15.87 10.13 5.83
N ARG A 197 15.60 10.93 6.85
CA ARG A 197 14.49 11.89 6.87
C ARG A 197 14.73 13.10 5.98
N TRP A 198 13.68 13.89 5.75
CA TRP A 198 13.76 15.14 4.98
C TRP A 198 14.70 16.19 5.58
N ASP A 199 14.83 16.23 6.91
CA ASP A 199 15.75 17.10 7.64
C ASP A 199 17.20 16.59 7.63
N GLY A 200 17.45 15.43 7.04
CA GLY A 200 18.76 14.80 6.92
C GLY A 200 19.15 13.90 8.10
N PHE A 201 18.30 13.79 9.14
CA PHE A 201 18.58 12.90 10.26
C PHE A 201 18.26 11.43 9.90
N PRO A 202 19.17 10.48 10.21
CA PRO A 202 18.93 9.07 9.94
C PRO A 202 18.16 8.38 11.08
N ASP A 203 17.38 7.39 10.71
CA ASP A 203 16.82 6.37 11.59
C ASP A 203 17.37 5.00 11.22
N LEU A 204 17.61 4.17 12.24
CA LEU A 204 18.10 2.82 12.10
C LEU A 204 16.94 1.84 12.25
N TRP A 205 16.77 0.92 11.31
CA TRP A 205 15.75 -0.11 11.36
C TRP A 205 16.38 -1.50 11.31
N GLU A 206 16.18 -2.27 12.36
CA GLU A 206 16.59 -3.67 12.49
C GLU A 206 15.35 -4.56 12.38
N LEU A 207 15.39 -5.55 11.47
CA LEU A 207 14.26 -6.43 11.21
C LEU A 207 14.53 -7.82 11.80
N LYS A 208 13.47 -8.43 12.32
CA LYS A 208 13.38 -9.83 12.76
C LYS A 208 12.13 -10.45 12.14
N ARG A 209 11.84 -11.73 12.39
CA ARG A 209 10.68 -12.37 11.72
C ARG A 209 9.35 -12.02 12.40
N PRO A 210 8.23 -12.06 11.65
CA PRO A 210 6.90 -11.99 12.25
C PRO A 210 6.60 -13.15 13.21
N SER A 211 7.24 -14.31 13.03
CA SER A 211 7.13 -15.45 13.95
C SER A 211 7.97 -15.34 15.21
N ASP A 212 8.95 -14.42 15.24
CA ASP A 212 9.79 -14.28 16.43
C ASP A 212 8.98 -13.58 17.53
N PRO A 213 8.89 -14.16 18.73
CA PRO A 213 8.08 -13.59 19.79
C PRO A 213 8.68 -12.26 20.27
N VAL A 214 7.86 -11.26 20.55
CA VAL A 214 8.31 -10.02 21.20
C VAL A 214 8.56 -10.29 22.68
N PHE A 215 7.60 -10.95 23.33
CA PHE A 215 7.64 -11.31 24.75
C PHE A 215 7.64 -12.83 24.96
N ARG A 216 8.07 -13.26 26.15
CA ARG A 216 7.80 -14.58 26.70
C ARG A 216 7.18 -14.41 28.08
N ASP A 217 6.19 -15.24 28.38
CA ASP A 217 5.65 -15.32 29.73
C ASP A 217 6.68 -15.95 30.67
N TYR A 218 6.88 -15.31 31.82
CA TYR A 218 7.62 -15.86 32.93
C TYR A 218 6.90 -15.49 34.23
N ASN A 219 6.30 -16.50 34.88
CA ASN A 219 5.52 -16.34 36.10
C ASN A 219 4.39 -15.30 35.97
N GLY A 220 3.72 -15.24 34.82
CA GLY A 220 2.63 -14.29 34.56
C GLY A 220 3.09 -12.87 34.20
N TRP A 221 4.41 -12.65 34.05
CA TRP A 221 4.97 -11.39 33.58
C TRP A 221 5.48 -11.55 32.14
N LEU A 222 5.24 -10.53 31.32
CA LEU A 222 5.75 -10.47 29.95
C LEU A 222 7.16 -9.86 29.96
N HIS A 223 8.16 -10.73 29.71
CA HIS A 223 9.56 -10.33 29.55
C HIS A 223 9.94 -10.33 28.09
N HIS A 224 10.89 -9.51 27.66
CA HIS A 224 11.43 -9.61 26.30
C HIS A 224 11.91 -11.03 26.02
N SER A 225 11.55 -11.53 24.84
CA SER A 225 12.13 -12.77 24.34
C SER A 225 13.64 -12.61 24.14
N LEU A 226 14.34 -13.73 23.99
CA LEU A 226 15.77 -13.70 23.67
C LEU A 226 16.02 -13.03 22.32
N GLU A 227 15.12 -13.25 21.37
CA GLU A 227 15.14 -12.69 20.02
C GLU A 227 15.00 -11.15 20.06
N CYS A 228 14.02 -10.64 20.82
CA CYS A 228 13.80 -9.22 21.02
C CYS A 228 15.00 -8.56 21.74
N ALA A 229 15.46 -9.16 22.85
CA ALA A 229 16.59 -8.64 23.61
C ALA A 229 17.89 -8.57 22.77
N ARG A 230 18.13 -9.56 21.90
CA ARG A 230 19.26 -9.55 20.96
C ARG A 230 19.14 -8.44 19.93
N ALA A 231 17.97 -8.23 19.35
CA ALA A 231 17.75 -7.17 18.37
C ALA A 231 17.96 -5.77 18.97
N ILE A 232 17.47 -5.54 20.19
CA ILE A 232 17.72 -4.31 20.95
C ILE A 232 19.23 -4.12 21.19
N GLY A 233 19.91 -5.16 21.67
CA GLY A 233 21.36 -5.11 21.93
C GLY A 233 22.20 -4.85 20.68
N GLN A 234 21.79 -5.40 19.53
CA GLN A 234 22.41 -5.14 18.24
C GLN A 234 22.29 -3.67 17.84
N LEU A 235 21.09 -3.10 17.95
CA LEU A 235 20.84 -1.69 17.67
C LEU A 235 21.60 -0.75 18.62
N MET A 236 21.69 -1.10 19.91
CA MET A 236 22.52 -0.36 20.87
C MET A 236 24.01 -0.40 20.49
N SER A 237 24.50 -1.53 20.00
CA SER A 237 25.88 -1.66 19.53
C SER A 237 26.17 -0.74 18.33
N TYR A 238 25.17 -0.49 17.48
CA TYR A 238 25.28 0.47 16.38
C TYR A 238 25.32 1.93 16.86
N TYR A 239 24.54 2.29 17.89
CA TYR A 239 24.67 3.62 18.51
C TYR A 239 26.07 3.86 19.07
N ASP A 240 26.57 2.90 19.86
CA ASP A 240 27.91 2.99 20.45
C ASP A 240 28.99 3.18 19.38
N ALA A 241 28.85 2.51 18.24
CA ALA A 241 29.80 2.64 17.14
C ALA A 241 29.66 3.99 16.42
N ALA A 242 28.44 4.47 16.21
CA ALA A 242 28.19 5.78 15.60
C ALA A 242 28.74 6.93 16.46
N GLU A 243 28.67 6.83 17.79
CA GLU A 243 29.25 7.82 18.70
C GLU A 243 30.79 7.82 18.67
N LYS A 244 31.41 6.64 18.52
CA LYS A 244 32.88 6.48 18.53
C LYS A 244 33.57 6.91 17.24
N GLU A 245 32.85 6.95 16.10
CA GLU A 245 33.39 7.39 14.81
C GLU A 245 32.59 8.55 14.18
N PRO A 246 32.74 9.81 14.67
CA PRO A 246 31.97 10.96 14.19
C PRO A 246 32.20 11.35 12.71
N ARG A 247 33.30 10.87 12.11
CA ARG A 247 33.64 11.03 10.68
C ARG A 247 33.47 9.72 9.89
N GLY A 248 32.85 8.70 10.49
CA GLY A 248 32.58 7.40 9.87
C GLY A 248 31.45 7.46 8.83
N GLN A 249 31.04 6.31 8.30
CA GLN A 249 30.07 6.21 7.20
C GLN A 249 28.71 6.86 7.49
N LEU A 250 28.34 6.98 8.77
CA LEU A 250 27.13 7.68 9.20
C LEU A 250 27.30 9.21 9.19
N GLY A 251 28.53 9.74 9.35
CA GLY A 251 28.83 11.18 9.29
C GLY A 251 28.58 11.73 7.89
N TYR A 252 27.36 12.19 7.62
CA TYR A 252 27.00 12.79 6.34
C TYR A 252 27.64 14.17 6.23
N ASP A 253 28.63 14.31 5.33
CA ASP A 253 29.16 15.62 4.95
C ASP A 253 28.17 16.28 3.98
N GLY A 254 27.31 17.13 4.55
CA GLY A 254 26.33 17.87 3.77
C GLY A 254 27.03 18.73 2.75
N ARG A 255 26.69 18.56 1.46
CA ARG A 255 27.03 19.48 0.36
C ARG A 255 26.49 20.88 0.68
N ARG A 256 27.19 21.63 1.54
CA ARG A 256 27.02 23.05 1.93
C ARG A 256 27.86 23.46 3.16
N GLY A 257 28.76 22.61 3.68
CA GLY A 257 29.66 23.01 4.77
C GLY A 257 29.03 22.99 6.17
N VAL A 258 27.97 22.21 6.36
CA VAL A 258 27.39 21.92 7.67
C VAL A 258 27.62 20.44 7.98
N THR A 259 28.48 20.16 8.94
CA THR A 259 28.69 18.81 9.47
C THR A 259 27.45 18.41 10.28
N VAL A 260 26.69 17.43 9.80
CA VAL A 260 25.57 16.86 10.56
C VAL A 260 26.15 15.84 11.53
N HIS A 261 26.25 16.21 12.80
CA HIS A 261 26.57 15.26 13.86
C HIS A 261 25.36 14.37 14.10
N LEU A 262 25.52 13.04 14.02
CA LEU A 262 24.51 12.10 14.54
C LEU A 262 24.44 12.23 16.05
N GLN A 263 23.67 13.20 16.54
CA GLN A 263 23.26 13.20 17.93
C GLN A 263 22.05 12.28 18.05
N ARG A 264 22.31 10.99 18.34
CA ARG A 264 21.32 9.96 18.69
C ARG A 264 20.23 9.74 17.64
N PRO A 265 20.49 8.97 16.55
CA PRO A 265 19.44 8.57 15.63
C PRO A 265 18.32 7.84 16.38
N ARG A 266 17.09 7.82 15.84
CA ARG A 266 16.07 6.91 16.40
C ARG A 266 16.27 5.52 15.83
N GLY A 267 15.93 4.53 16.62
CA GLY A 267 16.18 3.13 16.32
C GLY A 267 14.90 2.34 16.45
N PHE A 268 14.62 1.53 15.46
CA PHE A 268 13.39 0.75 15.36
C PHE A 268 13.78 -0.71 15.26
N VAL A 269 13.27 -1.52 16.18
CA VAL A 269 13.29 -2.98 16.05
C VAL A 269 11.91 -3.40 15.57
N VAL A 270 11.84 -4.07 14.41
CA VAL A 270 10.60 -4.66 13.92
C VAL A 270 10.64 -6.16 14.17
N ILE A 271 9.80 -6.67 15.06
CA ILE A 271 9.79 -8.07 15.46
C ILE A 271 8.38 -8.54 15.80
N GLY A 272 8.05 -9.75 15.37
CA GLY A 272 6.83 -10.42 15.80
C GLY A 272 5.52 -9.82 15.28
N ARG A 273 4.44 -10.39 15.79
CA ARG A 273 3.05 -9.98 15.61
C ARG A 273 2.37 -9.93 16.98
N TYR A 274 1.26 -9.21 17.09
CA TYR A 274 0.49 -9.18 18.32
C TYR A 274 -0.11 -10.57 18.61
N GLN A 275 0.18 -11.14 19.78
CA GLN A 275 -0.45 -12.40 20.21
C GLN A 275 -1.67 -12.17 21.12
N SER A 276 -1.74 -11.02 21.79
CA SER A 276 -2.88 -10.62 22.62
C SER A 276 -2.97 -9.11 22.81
N ASP A 277 -4.14 -8.61 23.23
CA ASP A 277 -4.31 -7.21 23.60
C ASP A 277 -3.41 -6.79 24.78
N ALA A 278 -3.11 -7.73 25.69
CA ALA A 278 -2.21 -7.50 26.81
C ALA A 278 -0.77 -7.25 26.35
N GLU A 279 -0.28 -8.02 25.37
CA GLU A 279 1.03 -7.78 24.76
C GLU A 279 1.08 -6.46 24.01
N ARG A 280 0.02 -6.14 23.25
CA ARG A 280 -0.09 -4.87 22.53
C ARG A 280 -0.01 -3.68 23.48
N GLU A 281 -0.77 -3.72 24.57
CA GLU A 281 -0.75 -2.66 25.57
C GLU A 281 0.60 -2.58 26.29
N ARG A 282 1.18 -3.73 26.64
CA ARG A 282 2.52 -3.80 27.22
C ARG A 282 3.57 -3.14 26.32
N LEU A 283 3.57 -3.46 25.03
CA LEU A 283 4.51 -2.89 24.05
C LEU A 283 4.36 -1.37 23.92
N ARG A 284 3.12 -0.88 23.90
CA ARG A 284 2.82 0.56 23.86
C ARG A 284 3.37 1.29 25.08
N LEU A 285 3.12 0.77 26.28
CA LEU A 285 3.65 1.33 27.52
C LEU A 285 5.19 1.31 27.51
N GLU A 286 5.79 0.21 27.07
CA GLU A 286 7.24 0.06 27.01
C GLU A 286 7.93 1.04 26.06
N ASN A 287 7.37 1.25 24.87
CA ASN A 287 7.83 2.27 23.94
C ASN A 287 7.77 3.70 24.52
N GLY A 288 6.92 3.95 25.52
CA GLY A 288 6.89 5.21 26.26
C GLY A 288 8.12 5.41 27.17
N PHE A 289 8.78 4.33 27.59
CA PHE A 289 9.98 4.36 28.46
C PHE A 289 11.29 4.30 27.67
N LEU A 290 11.27 3.84 26.41
CA LEU A 290 12.46 3.68 25.59
C LEU A 290 12.87 5.00 24.93
N ALA A 291 13.91 5.64 25.48
CA ALA A 291 14.44 6.89 24.95
C ALA A 291 15.22 6.66 23.64
N GLY A 292 14.63 7.05 22.51
CA GLY A 292 15.28 6.97 21.19
C GLY A 292 15.25 5.59 20.54
N LEU A 293 14.59 4.61 21.16
CA LEU A 293 14.36 3.29 20.59
C LEU A 293 12.86 3.00 20.60
N ALA A 294 12.36 2.34 19.57
CA ALA A 294 11.01 1.79 19.53
C ALA A 294 11.04 0.34 19.06
N ILE A 295 10.23 -0.49 19.70
CA ILE A 295 9.96 -1.87 19.29
C ILE A 295 8.59 -1.87 18.62
N LEU A 296 8.54 -2.27 17.37
CA LEU A 296 7.33 -2.36 16.55
C LEU A 296 7.10 -3.81 16.15
N THR A 297 5.85 -4.16 15.97
CA THR A 297 5.45 -5.42 15.32
C THR A 297 5.21 -5.20 13.83
N TYR A 298 5.10 -6.29 13.07
CA TYR A 298 4.64 -6.20 11.68
C TYR A 298 3.19 -5.70 11.56
N ASP A 299 2.36 -5.97 12.58
CA ASP A 299 1.00 -5.44 12.64
C ASP A 299 1.02 -3.91 12.82
N ASP A 300 1.96 -3.35 13.59
CA ASP A 300 2.13 -1.89 13.70
C ASP A 300 2.45 -1.23 12.36
N LEU A 301 3.33 -1.84 11.55
CA LEU A 301 3.66 -1.32 10.23
C LEU A 301 2.45 -1.34 9.29
N ILE A 302 1.70 -2.44 9.30
CA ILE A 302 0.50 -2.59 8.49
C ILE A 302 -0.57 -1.59 8.93
N GLU A 303 -0.87 -1.50 10.23
CA GLU A 303 -1.86 -0.57 10.77
C GLU A 303 -1.52 0.88 10.42
N ARG A 304 -0.24 1.27 10.53
CA ARG A 304 0.21 2.63 10.21
C ARG A 304 0.04 2.94 8.72
N ALA A 305 0.37 1.98 7.84
CA ALA A 305 0.18 2.12 6.40
C ALA A 305 -1.31 2.18 6.00
N GLU A 306 -2.16 1.40 6.65
CA GLU A 306 -3.62 1.41 6.45
C GLU A 306 -4.27 2.71 6.96
N GLN A 307 -3.80 3.24 8.08
CA GLN A 307 -4.21 4.56 8.57
C GLN A 307 -3.83 5.66 7.59
N PHE A 308 -2.64 5.59 7.00
CA PHE A 308 -2.21 6.56 5.99
C PHE A 308 -3.05 6.45 4.70
N LEU A 309 -3.38 5.24 4.26
CA LEU A 309 -4.33 5.02 3.16
C LEU A 309 -5.69 5.65 3.46
N THR A 310 -6.23 5.38 4.66
CA THR A 310 -7.52 5.93 5.11
C THR A 310 -7.49 7.46 5.12
N PHE A 311 -6.40 8.07 5.61
CA PHE A 311 -6.19 9.50 5.57
C PHE A 311 -6.19 10.04 4.13
N LEU A 312 -5.46 9.40 3.21
CA LEU A 312 -5.45 9.79 1.79
C LEU A 312 -6.83 9.66 1.15
N GLN A 313 -7.61 8.64 1.53
CA GLN A 313 -8.98 8.49 1.05
C GLN A 313 -9.85 9.64 1.55
N GLN A 314 -9.85 9.93 2.85
CA GLN A 314 -10.65 11.01 3.43
C GLN A 314 -10.31 12.39 2.84
N HIS A 315 -9.03 12.65 2.57
CA HIS A 315 -8.57 13.94 2.05
C HIS A 315 -8.53 14.02 0.52
N ARG A 316 -8.64 12.90 -0.21
CA ARG A 316 -9.03 12.90 -1.64
C ARG A 316 -10.47 13.38 -1.83
N ASN A 317 -11.31 13.32 -0.81
CA ASN A 317 -12.75 13.57 -0.93
C ASN A 317 -13.13 15.05 -1.00
N GLY A 318 -12.20 16.00 -0.79
CA GLY A 318 -12.54 17.42 -0.71
C GLY A 318 -13.61 17.73 0.35
N ASN A 319 -13.78 16.85 1.34
CA ASN A 319 -14.60 17.14 2.51
C ASN A 319 -13.80 18.10 3.38
N ASP A 320 -14.02 19.39 3.18
CA ASP A 320 -13.71 20.43 4.14
C ASP A 320 -14.54 20.16 5.41
N SER A 321 -14.01 19.36 6.33
CA SER A 321 -14.16 19.51 7.79
C SER A 321 -13.50 18.34 8.52
N PRO A 322 -12.49 18.58 9.38
CA PRO A 322 -12.21 17.66 10.48
C PRO A 322 -13.36 17.76 11.49
N ALA A 323 -13.81 16.61 11.99
CA ALA A 323 -14.76 16.52 13.11
C ALA A 323 -14.13 17.04 14.42
#